data_AF-A0A2G4KAG0-F1
#
_entry.id   AF-A0A2G4KAG0-F1
#
_cell.length_a   1.000
_cell.length_b   1.000
_cell.length_c   1.000
_cell.angle_alpha   90.00
_cell.angle_beta   90.00
_cell.angle_gamma   90.00
#
_symmetry.space_group_name_H-M   'P 1'
#
loop_
_entity.id
_entity.type
_entity.pdbx_description
1 polymer ?
#
loop_
_entity_poly.entity_id
_entity_poly.type
_entity_poly.pdbx_seq_one_letter_code
_entity_poly.pdbx_strand_id
1 'polypeptide(L)'
;MRKTVFAAAGMTATALFIALAPAAEAGQNGRTVRVQGAYGRGYVHDRHVNRQPGAVSVSRGTQTNGGYGVASQRAASWGDGAYAGSASRTFNNGASANRATSVVNNGDGTYSYNATRTGYDGDTRSVSGVVSRP
;
A
#
# COMPACT_ATOMS: atom_id res chain seq x y z
N MET A 1 -71.53 -13.02 5.81
CA MET A 1 -70.44 -12.01 5.83
C MET A 1 -69.62 -12.21 7.09
N ARG A 2 -68.30 -12.24 6.96
CA ARG A 2 -67.30 -12.63 7.98
C ARG A 2 -67.08 -11.50 9.00
N LYS A 3 -66.75 -11.84 10.25
CA LYS A 3 -65.40 -11.68 10.85
C LYS A 3 -65.40 -11.92 12.37
N THR A 4 -64.81 -13.03 12.79
CA THR A 4 -64.25 -13.26 14.13
C THR A 4 -62.85 -12.64 14.19
N VAL A 5 -62.54 -11.93 15.28
CA VAL A 5 -61.20 -11.41 15.59
C VAL A 5 -60.70 -12.18 16.81
N PHE A 6 -59.67 -13.00 16.61
CA PHE A 6 -58.87 -13.57 17.70
C PHE A 6 -57.47 -12.98 17.65
N ALA A 7 -56.93 -12.78 18.84
CA ALA A 7 -55.75 -12.01 19.17
C ALA A 7 -54.42 -12.75 19.00
N ALA A 8 -53.37 -11.93 19.05
CA ALA A 8 -52.04 -12.19 19.59
C ALA A 8 -51.09 -13.13 18.83
N ALA A 9 -49.94 -12.57 18.44
CA ALA A 9 -48.65 -13.00 18.96
C ALA A 9 -47.58 -12.02 18.46
N GLY A 10 -46.92 -11.36 19.41
CA GLY A 10 -45.75 -10.53 19.14
C GLY A 10 -44.58 -11.40 18.71
N MET A 11 -43.86 -10.94 17.68
CA MET A 11 -42.48 -11.30 17.45
C MET A 11 -41.72 -9.99 17.26
N THR A 12 -41.14 -9.49 18.35
CA THR A 12 -40.08 -8.50 18.30
C THR A 12 -38.88 -9.13 17.59
N ALA A 13 -38.68 -8.77 16.33
CA ALA A 13 -37.46 -9.11 15.60
C ALA A 13 -36.33 -8.24 16.14
N THR A 14 -35.50 -8.80 17.03
CA THR A 14 -34.26 -8.17 17.50
C THR A 14 -33.29 -8.13 16.32
N ALA A 15 -33.16 -6.99 15.66
CA ALA A 15 -32.13 -6.77 14.65
C ALA A 15 -30.75 -6.80 15.33
N LEU A 16 -30.00 -7.88 15.12
CA LEU A 16 -28.61 -7.97 15.53
C LEU A 16 -27.78 -7.07 14.61
N PHE A 17 -27.52 -5.83 15.04
CA PHE A 17 -26.54 -4.99 14.38
C PHE A 17 -25.15 -5.57 14.64
N ILE A 18 -24.61 -6.32 13.68
CA ILE A 18 -23.17 -6.57 13.63
C ILE A 18 -22.53 -5.23 13.31
N ALA A 19 -21.95 -4.59 14.32
CA ALA A 19 -21.01 -3.50 14.08
C ALA A 19 -19.86 -4.07 13.25
N LEU A 20 -19.88 -3.86 11.92
CA LEU A 20 -18.65 -3.93 11.15
C LEU A 20 -17.74 -2.87 11.74
N ALA A 21 -16.73 -3.30 12.50
CA ALA A 21 -15.63 -2.42 12.83
C ALA A 21 -15.11 -1.83 11.52
N PRO A 22 -15.05 -0.49 11.35
CA PRO A 22 -14.42 0.07 10.18
C PRO A 22 -12.98 -0.43 10.15
N ALA A 23 -12.50 -0.80 8.96
CA ALA A 23 -11.13 -1.26 8.76
C ALA A 23 -10.17 -0.32 9.49
N ALA A 24 -9.45 -0.84 10.49
CA ALA A 24 -8.41 -0.13 11.23
C ALA A 24 -7.16 0.15 10.36
N GLU A 25 -7.34 0.25 9.04
CA GLU A 25 -6.30 0.25 8.03
C GLU A 25 -6.01 1.65 7.48
N ALA A 26 -6.86 2.65 7.77
CA ALA A 26 -6.60 4.05 7.46
C ALA A 26 -5.84 4.71 8.61
N GLY A 27 -4.61 5.13 8.38
CA GLY A 27 -3.79 5.70 9.43
C GLY A 27 -2.42 6.15 8.96
N GLN A 28 -1.99 7.28 9.53
CA GLN A 28 -0.65 7.80 9.36
C GLN A 28 0.20 7.38 10.55
N ASN A 29 1.41 6.85 10.30
CA ASN A 29 2.37 6.64 11.36
C ASN A 29 3.78 7.06 10.94
N GLY A 30 4.50 7.64 11.89
CA GLY A 30 5.88 8.07 11.73
C GLY A 30 6.75 7.45 12.82
N ARG A 31 8.00 7.11 12.49
CA ARG A 31 9.02 6.75 13.46
C ARG A 31 10.37 7.29 13.01
N THR A 32 11.10 7.89 13.95
CA THR A 32 12.50 8.25 13.78
C THR A 32 13.33 7.48 14.79
N VAL A 33 14.46 6.94 14.32
CA VAL A 33 15.44 6.23 15.12
C VAL A 33 16.78 6.93 14.95
N ARG A 34 17.45 7.22 16.06
CA ARG A 34 18.80 7.75 16.09
C ARG A 34 19.68 6.76 16.82
N VAL A 35 20.80 6.38 16.20
CA VAL A 35 21.77 5.46 16.78
C VAL A 35 23.13 6.15 16.77
N GLN A 36 23.77 6.19 17.93
CA GLN A 36 25.15 6.65 18.06
C GLN A 36 26.01 5.48 18.52
N GLY A 37 27.10 5.24 17.79
CA GLY A 37 28.08 4.20 18.05
C GLY A 37 29.47 4.79 18.34
N ALA A 38 30.39 3.90 18.69
CA ALA A 38 31.78 4.28 18.93
C ALA A 38 32.46 4.86 17.67
N TYR A 39 33.52 5.65 17.87
CA TYR A 39 34.35 6.21 16.80
C TYR A 39 33.57 7.07 15.79
N GLY A 40 32.56 7.81 16.26
CA GLY A 40 31.75 8.69 15.42
C GLY A 40 30.80 7.96 14.46
N ARG A 41 30.67 6.63 14.57
CA ARG A 41 29.69 5.86 13.79
C ARG A 41 28.28 6.13 14.29
N GLY A 42 27.30 6.07 13.41
CA GLY A 42 25.91 6.32 13.75
C GLY A 42 25.06 6.59 12.53
N TYR A 43 23.75 6.66 12.75
CA TYR A 43 22.80 7.03 11.71
C TYR A 43 21.49 7.57 12.30
N VAL A 44 20.79 8.31 11.46
CA VAL A 44 19.38 8.68 11.63
C VAL A 44 18.57 7.94 10.58
N HIS A 45 17.49 7.30 11.01
CA HIS A 45 16.53 6.62 10.13
C HIS A 45 15.13 7.12 10.42
N ASP A 46 14.43 7.58 9.39
CA ASP A 46 13.03 7.96 9.47
C ASP A 46 12.17 7.02 8.61
N ARG A 47 10.93 6.84 9.03
CA ARG A 47 9.90 6.15 8.27
C ARG A 47 8.57 6.80 8.54
N HIS A 48 7.89 7.23 7.48
CA HIS A 48 6.53 7.69 7.52
C HIS A 48 5.66 6.83 6.61
N VAL A 49 4.48 6.44 7.08
CA VAL A 49 3.51 5.61 6.39
C VAL A 49 2.20 6.37 6.40
N ASN A 50 1.54 6.46 5.25
CA ASN A 50 0.17 6.92 5.13
C ASN A 50 -0.64 5.84 4.43
N ARG A 51 -1.64 5.30 5.12
CA ARG A 51 -2.56 4.28 4.60
C ARG A 51 -3.97 4.86 4.51
N GLN A 52 -4.64 4.56 3.42
CA GLN A 52 -6.04 4.90 3.17
C GLN A 52 -6.70 3.68 2.49
N PRO A 53 -8.03 3.56 2.48
CA PRO A 53 -8.69 2.52 1.70
C PRO A 53 -8.23 2.58 0.24
N GLY A 54 -7.79 1.44 -0.31
CA GLY A 54 -7.32 1.34 -1.70
C GLY A 54 -5.95 1.99 -1.97
N ALA A 55 -5.22 2.49 -0.97
CA ALA A 55 -3.90 3.08 -1.20
C ALA A 55 -2.96 3.06 0.03
N VAL A 56 -1.66 2.96 -0.23
CA VAL A 56 -0.60 3.15 0.76
C VAL A 56 0.55 3.93 0.16
N SER A 57 1.13 4.82 0.96
CA SER A 57 2.40 5.46 0.67
C SER A 57 3.34 5.36 1.88
N VAL A 58 4.63 5.20 1.60
CA VAL A 58 5.68 5.09 2.62
C VAL A 58 6.88 5.90 2.15
N SER A 59 7.34 6.84 2.97
CA SER A 59 8.65 7.46 2.83
C SER A 59 9.60 6.95 3.90
N ARG A 60 10.87 6.77 3.55
CA ARG A 60 11.95 6.42 4.47
C ARG A 60 13.21 7.18 4.11
N GLY A 61 13.93 7.65 5.10
CA GLY A 61 15.27 8.20 4.96
C GLY A 61 16.25 7.46 5.85
N THR A 62 17.48 7.32 5.40
CA THR A 62 18.60 6.94 6.26
C THR A 62 19.77 7.84 5.93
N GLN A 63 20.35 8.46 6.96
CA GLN A 63 21.58 9.23 6.86
C GLN A 63 22.57 8.72 7.89
N THR A 64 23.73 8.25 7.44
CA THR A 64 24.82 7.81 8.31
C THR A 64 25.77 8.96 8.62
N ASN A 65 26.46 8.89 9.76
CA ASN A 65 27.49 9.86 10.12
C ASN A 65 28.66 9.85 9.11
N GLY A 66 28.86 8.74 8.39
CA GLY A 66 29.89 8.59 7.35
C GLY A 66 29.52 9.18 5.98
N GLY A 67 28.40 9.91 5.88
CA GLY A 67 27.98 10.59 4.64
C GLY A 67 27.19 9.73 3.65
N TYR A 68 27.02 8.43 3.90
CA TYR A 68 26.12 7.58 3.12
C TYR A 68 24.67 7.84 3.50
N GLY A 69 23.79 7.87 2.49
CA GLY A 69 22.37 8.06 2.71
C GLY A 69 21.50 7.65 1.53
N VAL A 70 20.25 7.36 1.86
CA VAL A 70 19.22 6.97 0.91
C VAL A 70 17.86 7.50 1.36
N ALA A 71 17.17 8.16 0.44
CA ALA A 71 15.75 8.45 0.54
C ALA A 71 14.97 7.43 -0.29
N SER A 72 13.87 6.90 0.22
CA SER A 72 13.03 5.95 -0.50
C SER A 72 11.56 6.28 -0.35
N GLN A 73 10.86 6.35 -1.47
CA GLN A 73 9.40 6.38 -1.52
C GLN A 73 8.88 5.05 -2.05
N ARG A 74 7.79 4.56 -1.46
CA ARG A 74 7.00 3.45 -1.99
C ARG A 74 5.54 3.85 -1.97
N ALA A 75 4.82 3.57 -3.05
CA ALA A 75 3.38 3.76 -3.10
C ALA A 75 2.73 2.55 -3.75
N ALA A 76 1.48 2.29 -3.38
CA ALA A 76 0.62 1.38 -4.11
C ALA A 76 -0.83 1.84 -3.99
N SER A 77 -1.62 1.62 -5.03
CA SER A 77 -3.05 1.79 -5.06
C SER A 77 -3.72 0.57 -5.70
N TRP A 78 -4.93 0.28 -5.27
CA TRP A 78 -5.75 -0.81 -5.77
C TRP A 78 -7.23 -0.45 -5.64
N GLY A 79 -8.01 -0.88 -6.62
CA GLY A 79 -9.44 -0.59 -6.72
C GLY A 79 -9.93 -0.87 -8.13
N ASP A 80 -11.22 -1.17 -8.27
CA ASP A 80 -11.90 -1.30 -9.57
C ASP A 80 -11.20 -2.23 -10.56
N GLY A 81 -10.66 -3.36 -10.06
CA GLY A 81 -9.95 -4.33 -10.89
C GLY A 81 -8.54 -3.92 -11.31
N ALA A 82 -8.02 -2.79 -10.83
CA ALA A 82 -6.68 -2.32 -11.12
C ALA A 82 -5.78 -2.32 -9.88
N TYR A 83 -4.48 -2.49 -10.12
CA TYR A 83 -3.39 -2.32 -9.16
C TYR A 83 -2.31 -1.47 -9.80
N ALA A 84 -1.76 -0.51 -9.05
CA ALA A 84 -0.55 0.21 -9.41
C ALA A 84 0.38 0.27 -8.19
N GLY A 85 1.65 -0.05 -8.38
CA GLY A 85 2.65 -0.05 -7.33
C GLY A 85 3.96 0.54 -7.82
N SER A 86 4.65 1.31 -6.97
CA SER A 86 5.94 1.88 -7.31
C SER A 86 6.88 1.96 -6.11
N ALA A 87 8.17 2.02 -6.40
CA ALA A 87 9.20 2.37 -5.43
C ALA A 87 10.29 3.19 -6.11
N SER A 88 10.78 4.22 -5.41
CA SER A 88 11.96 4.99 -5.79
C SER A 88 12.97 4.97 -4.64
N ARG A 89 14.24 5.04 -4.98
CA ARG A 89 15.37 5.27 -4.08
C ARG A 89 16.27 6.32 -4.70
N THR A 90 16.60 7.34 -3.93
CA THR A 90 17.58 8.37 -4.30
C THR A 90 18.72 8.31 -3.30
N PHE A 91 19.95 8.21 -3.79
CA PHE A 91 21.15 8.13 -2.98
C PHE A 91 21.78 9.52 -2.85
N ASN A 92 22.61 9.74 -1.83
CA ASN A 92 23.24 11.05 -1.61
C ASN A 92 24.08 11.57 -2.77
N ASN A 93 24.57 10.68 -3.63
CA ASN A 93 25.32 11.04 -4.83
C ASN A 93 24.43 11.38 -6.04
N GLY A 94 23.12 11.55 -5.83
CA GLY A 94 22.16 11.91 -6.88
C GLY A 94 21.69 10.74 -7.75
N ALA A 95 22.34 9.57 -7.67
CA ALA A 95 21.88 8.38 -8.36
C ALA A 95 20.49 7.96 -7.86
N SER A 96 19.72 7.30 -8.72
CA SER A 96 18.40 6.80 -8.35
C SER A 96 18.13 5.42 -8.94
N ALA A 97 17.30 4.65 -8.24
CA ALA A 97 16.81 3.37 -8.71
C ALA A 97 15.30 3.29 -8.43
N ASN A 98 14.54 2.84 -9.41
CA ASN A 98 13.08 2.82 -9.29
C ASN A 98 12.49 1.52 -9.86
N ARG A 99 11.22 1.28 -9.52
CA ARG A 99 10.40 0.24 -10.13
C ARG A 99 8.95 0.65 -10.12
N ALA A 100 8.20 0.20 -11.11
CA ALA A 100 6.76 0.34 -11.18
C ALA A 100 6.11 -0.98 -11.62
N THR A 101 4.86 -1.19 -11.22
CA THR A 101 4.04 -2.32 -11.64
C THR A 101 2.61 -1.84 -11.79
N SER A 102 1.95 -2.25 -12.87
CA SER A 102 0.53 -2.05 -13.10
C SER A 102 -0.11 -3.38 -13.48
N VAL A 103 -1.28 -3.66 -12.94
CA VAL A 103 -2.13 -4.79 -13.32
C VAL A 103 -3.55 -4.28 -13.51
N VAL A 104 -4.23 -4.73 -14.55
CA VAL A 104 -5.62 -4.34 -14.87
C VAL A 104 -6.41 -5.60 -15.20
N ASN A 105 -7.56 -5.77 -14.54
CA ASN A 105 -8.58 -6.75 -14.92
C ASN A 105 -9.31 -6.24 -16.16
N ASN A 106 -9.27 -7.02 -17.24
CA ASN A 106 -9.85 -6.63 -18.53
C ASN A 106 -11.37 -6.86 -18.60
N GLY A 107 -11.98 -7.50 -17.59
CA GLY A 107 -13.42 -7.75 -17.53
C GLY A 107 -13.90 -9.01 -18.27
N ASP A 108 -13.00 -9.68 -18.98
CA ASP A 108 -13.24 -10.90 -19.78
C ASP A 108 -12.62 -12.16 -19.16
N GLY A 109 -12.18 -12.08 -17.89
CA GLY A 109 -11.44 -13.15 -17.21
C GLY A 109 -9.92 -13.09 -17.39
N THR A 110 -9.41 -12.11 -18.14
CA THR A 110 -7.98 -11.88 -18.32
C THR A 110 -7.46 -10.66 -17.55
N TYR A 111 -6.15 -10.63 -17.32
CA TYR A 111 -5.44 -9.56 -16.63
C TYR A 111 -4.25 -9.11 -17.44
N SER A 112 -4.17 -7.82 -17.70
CA SER A 112 -2.99 -7.18 -18.30
C SER A 112 -2.03 -6.76 -17.20
N TYR A 113 -0.73 -6.96 -17.39
CA TYR A 113 0.30 -6.46 -16.47
C TYR A 113 1.46 -5.79 -17.19
N ASN A 114 2.08 -4.84 -16.50
CA ASN A 114 3.34 -4.21 -16.87
C ASN A 114 4.19 -4.07 -15.60
N ALA A 115 5.48 -4.38 -15.69
CA ALA A 115 6.43 -4.13 -14.62
C ALA A 115 7.72 -3.57 -15.21
N THR A 116 8.20 -2.48 -14.62
CA THR A 116 9.45 -1.81 -15.01
C THR A 116 10.39 -1.70 -13.82
N ARG A 117 11.69 -1.76 -14.08
CA ARG A 117 12.72 -1.54 -13.08
C ARG A 117 13.90 -0.82 -13.69
N THR A 118 14.24 0.33 -13.11
CA THR A 118 15.46 1.09 -13.41
C THR A 118 16.48 0.86 -12.31
N GLY A 119 17.66 0.38 -12.68
CA GLY A 119 18.78 0.15 -11.79
C GLY A 119 19.47 1.44 -11.34
N TYR A 120 20.41 1.30 -10.42
CA TYR A 120 21.25 2.40 -9.94
C TYR A 120 22.04 3.06 -11.09
N ASP A 121 22.49 2.25 -12.04
CA ASP A 121 23.26 2.67 -13.21
C ASP A 121 22.39 3.24 -14.35
N GLY A 122 21.07 3.37 -14.13
CA GLY A 122 20.13 3.92 -15.11
C GLY A 122 19.55 2.90 -16.11
N ASP A 123 20.08 1.68 -16.15
CA ASP A 123 19.54 0.62 -17.01
C ASP A 123 18.10 0.26 -16.64
N THR A 124 17.22 0.24 -17.64
CA THR A 124 15.80 -0.06 -17.44
C THR A 124 15.42 -1.37 -18.12
N ARG A 125 14.72 -2.23 -17.38
CA ARG A 125 14.13 -3.46 -17.90
C ARG A 125 12.63 -3.46 -17.65
N SER A 126 11.88 -3.92 -18.64
CA SER A 126 10.42 -3.93 -18.60
C SER A 126 9.89 -5.28 -19.09
N VAL A 127 8.81 -5.74 -18.45
CA VAL A 127 8.06 -6.93 -18.87
C VAL A 127 6.58 -6.62 -18.82
N SER A 128 5.83 -7.11 -19.81
CA SER A 128 4.38 -6.96 -19.86
C SER A 128 3.75 -8.16 -20.53
N GLY A 129 2.47 -8.39 -20.24
CA GLY A 129 1.71 -9.45 -20.89
C GLY A 129 0.26 -9.47 -20.43
N VAL A 130 -0.48 -10.44 -20.97
CA VAL A 130 -1.85 -10.75 -20.57
C VAL A 130 -1.87 -12.18 -20.05
N VAL A 131 -2.54 -12.40 -18.92
CA VAL A 131 -2.71 -13.72 -18.32
C VAL A 131 -4.19 -13.99 -18.06
N SER A 132 -4.62 -15.24 -18.25
CA SER A 132 -5.97 -15.67 -17.89
C SER A 132 -5.93 -16.32 -16.50
N ARG A 133 -6.94 -16.06 -15.65
CA ARG A 133 -7.14 -16.90 -14.46
C ARG A 133 -7.79 -18.21 -14.89
N PRO A 134 -7.29 -19.37 -14.44
CA PRO A 134 -8.00 -20.64 -14.63
C PRO A 134 -9.35 -20.63 -13.93
#